data_AF-A0A6L5HX88-F1
#
_entry.id   AF-A0A6L5HX88-F1
#
_cell.length_a   1.000
_cell.length_b   1.000
_cell.length_c   1.000
_cell.angle_alpha   90.00
_cell.angle_beta   90.00
_cell.angle_gamma   90.00
#
_symmetry.space_group_name_H-M   'P 1'
#
loop_
_entity.id
_entity.type
_entity.pdbx_description
1 polymer ?
#
loop_
_entity_poly.entity_id
_entity_poly.type
_entity_poly.pdbx_seq_one_letter_code
_entity_poly.pdbx_strand_id
1 'polypeptide(L)'
;MILSLRLAGAKRALLRKAFARYRNTLVIVVATALTVFITLQLLAPASAPNLALPGNASRVQALNLSWAKGDVVALVRHGERCDRTSTLCLGPEDGITVHGESVAQALGYEFRQMGLAHADIYSSLLTRSRQTADAMFVRPVEAQDWVFNCRGKMLSDVLKHKVPGRNLVLVTHSECMDELESQMHVPTETTFSYGASLFINVEGASAQPQMLGYVETQDWSAIVPAGTLPAGHSLEASRF
;
A
#
# COMPACT_ATOMS: atom_id res chain seq x y z
N MET A 1 -78.51 -8.76 19.62
CA MET A 1 -77.22 -8.25 20.16
C MET A 1 -76.05 -9.25 20.13
N ILE A 2 -76.24 -10.53 19.76
CA ILE A 2 -75.17 -11.56 19.80
C ILE A 2 -74.40 -11.67 18.46
N LEU A 3 -75.03 -11.34 17.33
CA LEU A 3 -74.42 -11.45 15.99
C LEU A 3 -73.31 -10.40 15.74
N SER A 4 -73.47 -9.17 16.26
CA SER A 4 -72.48 -8.09 16.12
C SER A 4 -71.18 -8.33 16.91
N LEU A 5 -71.23 -9.02 18.05
CA LEU A 5 -70.00 -9.36 18.81
C LEU A 5 -69.16 -10.44 18.11
N ARG A 6 -69.79 -11.39 17.41
CA ARG A 6 -69.07 -12.44 16.65
C ARG A 6 -68.34 -11.88 15.42
N LEU A 7 -68.92 -10.91 14.70
CA LEU A 7 -68.24 -10.23 13.59
C LEU A 7 -67.05 -9.38 14.06
N ALA A 8 -67.14 -8.72 15.21
CA ALA A 8 -66.05 -7.91 15.77
C ALA A 8 -64.84 -8.79 16.20
N GLY A 9 -65.09 -9.98 16.76
CA GLY A 9 -64.06 -10.95 17.11
C GLY A 9 -63.34 -11.55 15.90
N ALA A 10 -64.07 -11.90 14.84
CA ALA A 10 -63.51 -12.41 13.59
C ALA A 10 -62.65 -11.36 12.86
N LYS A 11 -63.11 -10.10 12.80
CA LYS A 11 -62.34 -8.97 12.26
C LYS A 11 -61.04 -8.71 13.05
N ARG A 12 -61.08 -8.77 14.39
CA ARG A 12 -59.89 -8.64 15.26
C ARG A 12 -58.91 -9.80 15.08
N ALA A 13 -59.38 -11.03 14.90
CA ALA A 13 -58.52 -12.19 14.65
C ALA A 13 -57.86 -12.14 13.26
N LEU A 14 -58.58 -11.70 12.24
CA LEU A 14 -58.04 -11.46 10.89
C LEU A 14 -57.04 -10.30 10.87
N LEU A 15 -57.32 -9.19 11.57
CA LEU A 15 -56.37 -8.08 11.74
C LEU A 15 -55.12 -8.51 12.50
N ARG A 16 -55.22 -9.32 13.56
CA ARG A 16 -54.06 -9.87 14.26
C ARG A 16 -53.24 -10.82 13.40
N LYS A 17 -53.88 -11.69 12.61
CA LYS A 17 -53.20 -12.57 11.64
C LYS A 17 -52.53 -11.77 10.53
N ALA A 18 -53.20 -10.76 9.98
CA ALA A 18 -52.62 -9.85 8.98
C ALA A 18 -51.45 -9.07 9.58
N PHE A 19 -51.61 -8.47 10.76
CA PHE A 19 -50.57 -7.73 11.47
C PHE A 19 -49.37 -8.61 11.83
N ALA A 20 -49.59 -9.85 12.27
CA ALA A 20 -48.53 -10.83 12.49
C ALA A 20 -47.84 -11.26 11.18
N ARG A 21 -48.59 -11.41 10.09
CA ARG A 21 -48.06 -11.75 8.76
C ARG A 21 -47.22 -10.59 8.18
N TYR A 22 -47.71 -9.35 8.27
CA TYR A 22 -46.97 -8.14 7.90
C TYR A 22 -45.76 -7.91 8.81
N ARG A 23 -45.85 -8.22 10.11
CA ARG A 23 -44.71 -8.18 11.03
C ARG A 23 -43.64 -9.21 10.66
N ASN A 24 -44.03 -10.44 10.33
CA ASN A 24 -43.09 -11.46 9.88
C ASN A 24 -42.47 -11.10 8.53
N THR A 25 -43.26 -10.60 7.57
CA THR A 25 -42.74 -10.10 6.29
C THR A 25 -41.77 -8.93 6.49
N LEU A 26 -42.09 -7.97 7.37
CA LEU A 26 -41.21 -6.85 7.70
C LEU A 26 -39.89 -7.33 8.33
N VAL A 27 -39.96 -8.27 9.29
CA VAL A 27 -38.76 -8.86 9.90
C VAL A 27 -37.89 -9.55 8.85
N ILE A 28 -38.48 -10.31 7.94
CA ILE A 28 -37.74 -10.97 6.84
C ILE A 28 -37.09 -9.93 5.92
N VAL A 29 -37.82 -8.87 5.54
CA VAL A 29 -37.28 -7.80 4.68
C VAL A 29 -36.11 -7.09 5.36
N VAL A 30 -36.24 -6.71 6.63
CA VAL A 30 -35.18 -6.05 7.40
C VAL A 30 -33.98 -6.97 7.57
N ALA A 31 -34.19 -8.23 7.94
CA ALA A 31 -33.11 -9.20 8.08
C ALA A 31 -32.36 -9.39 6.75
N THR A 32 -33.09 -9.52 5.64
CA THR A 32 -32.51 -9.65 4.29
C THR A 32 -31.71 -8.41 3.91
N ALA A 33 -32.26 -7.22 4.15
CA ALA A 33 -31.56 -5.96 3.87
C ALA A 33 -30.27 -5.82 4.69
N LEU A 34 -30.29 -6.21 5.97
CA LEU A 34 -29.10 -6.22 6.83
C LEU A 34 -28.06 -7.23 6.35
N THR A 35 -28.47 -8.44 5.97
CA THR A 35 -27.55 -9.44 5.41
C THR A 35 -26.92 -8.95 4.11
N VAL A 36 -27.70 -8.37 3.20
CA VAL A 36 -27.17 -7.78 1.96
C VAL A 36 -26.22 -6.63 2.27
N PHE A 37 -26.56 -5.74 3.19
CA PHE A 37 -25.68 -4.64 3.58
C PHE A 37 -24.36 -5.14 4.17
N ILE A 38 -24.41 -6.09 5.12
CA ILE A 38 -23.21 -6.66 5.75
C ILE A 38 -22.35 -7.40 4.72
N THR A 39 -22.96 -8.20 3.83
CA THR A 39 -22.20 -8.90 2.78
C THR A 39 -21.52 -7.93 1.82
N LEU A 40 -22.18 -6.85 1.42
CA LEU A 40 -21.56 -5.79 0.61
C LEU A 40 -20.39 -5.12 1.32
N GLN A 41 -20.48 -4.88 2.63
CA GLN A 41 -19.38 -4.32 3.41
C GLN A 41 -18.20 -5.30 3.55
N LEU A 42 -18.48 -6.60 3.75
CA LEU A 42 -17.44 -7.63 3.86
C LEU A 42 -16.74 -7.93 2.52
N LEU A 43 -17.42 -7.67 1.40
CA LEU A 43 -16.88 -7.86 0.05
C LEU A 43 -16.30 -6.58 -0.56
N ALA A 44 -16.40 -5.44 0.13
CA ALA A 44 -15.82 -4.19 -0.34
C ALA A 44 -14.29 -4.34 -0.45
N PRO A 45 -13.67 -3.80 -1.51
CA PRO A 45 -12.23 -3.86 -1.66
C PRO A 45 -11.56 -3.09 -0.51
N ALA A 46 -10.55 -3.71 0.10
CA ALA A 46 -9.78 -3.11 1.19
C ALA A 46 -8.63 -2.27 0.62
N SER A 47 -8.33 -1.12 1.23
CA SER A 47 -7.16 -0.30 0.93
C SER A 47 -5.86 -1.08 1.11
N ALA A 48 -4.75 -0.57 0.56
CA ALA A 48 -3.44 -1.17 0.77
C ALA A 48 -3.18 -1.33 2.28
N PRO A 49 -2.85 -2.54 2.76
CA PRO A 49 -2.65 -2.77 4.18
C PRO A 49 -1.33 -2.15 4.66
N ASN A 50 -1.36 -1.48 5.82
CA ASN A 50 -0.13 -1.03 6.49
C ASN A 50 0.60 -2.24 7.08
N LEU A 51 1.74 -2.61 6.50
CA LEU A 51 2.53 -3.78 6.86
C LEU A 51 3.11 -3.72 8.28
N ALA A 52 3.24 -2.52 8.86
CA ALA A 52 3.76 -2.35 10.21
C ALA A 52 2.78 -2.74 11.31
N LEU A 53 1.49 -2.91 10.97
CA LEU A 53 0.49 -3.32 11.95
C LEU A 53 0.67 -4.80 12.34
N PRO A 54 0.60 -5.16 13.63
CA PRO A 54 0.84 -6.55 14.09
C PRO A 54 -0.01 -7.63 13.40
N GLY A 55 -1.23 -7.27 12.96
CA GLY A 55 -2.12 -8.18 12.22
C GLY A 55 -1.64 -8.57 10.82
N ASN A 56 -0.59 -7.92 10.30
CA ASN A 56 -0.09 -8.11 8.93
C ASN A 56 1.22 -8.91 8.84
N ALA A 57 1.61 -9.62 9.90
CA ALA A 57 2.85 -10.42 9.92
C ALA A 57 2.94 -11.44 8.76
N SER A 58 1.82 -12.05 8.36
CA SER A 58 1.79 -12.97 7.20
C SER A 58 2.07 -12.24 5.87
N ARG A 59 1.65 -10.98 5.74
CA ARG A 59 1.95 -10.14 4.57
C ARG A 59 3.41 -9.72 4.55
N VAL A 60 3.99 -9.40 5.70
CA VAL A 60 5.43 -9.16 5.84
C VAL A 60 6.23 -10.40 5.44
N GLN A 61 5.81 -11.59 5.88
CA GLN A 61 6.42 -12.84 5.44
C GLN A 61 6.29 -13.05 3.93
N ALA A 62 5.11 -12.78 3.35
CA ALA A 62 4.89 -12.86 1.91
C ALA A 62 5.78 -11.87 1.14
N LEU A 63 5.94 -10.64 1.63
CA LEU A 63 6.87 -9.65 1.08
C LEU A 63 8.30 -10.18 1.09
N ASN A 64 8.80 -10.67 2.22
CA ASN A 64 10.17 -11.18 2.34
C ASN A 64 10.42 -12.38 1.41
N LEU A 65 9.49 -13.33 1.33
CA LEU A 65 9.59 -14.48 0.42
C LEU A 65 9.55 -14.05 -1.06
N SER A 66 8.67 -13.11 -1.41
CA SER A 66 8.56 -12.59 -2.78
C SER A 66 9.80 -11.79 -3.17
N TRP A 67 10.34 -11.00 -2.23
CA TRP A 67 11.54 -10.21 -2.46
C TRP A 67 12.76 -11.11 -2.72
N ALA A 68 12.91 -12.18 -1.94
CA ALA A 68 13.98 -13.15 -2.12
C ALA A 68 13.91 -13.87 -3.49
N LYS A 69 12.70 -14.03 -4.05
CA LYS A 69 12.50 -14.57 -5.41
C LYS A 69 12.73 -13.54 -6.52
N GLY A 70 12.78 -12.25 -6.19
CA GLY A 70 12.84 -11.19 -7.20
C GLY A 70 11.46 -10.88 -7.82
N ASP A 71 10.36 -11.12 -7.11
CA ASP A 71 8.99 -10.96 -7.63
C ASP A 71 8.30 -9.67 -7.14
N VAL A 72 9.03 -8.78 -6.47
CA VAL A 72 8.43 -7.56 -5.89
C VAL A 72 8.63 -6.35 -6.78
N VAL A 73 7.59 -5.53 -6.86
CA VAL A 73 7.69 -4.14 -7.28
C VAL A 73 7.46 -3.26 -6.05
N ALA A 74 8.36 -2.31 -5.81
CA ALA A 74 8.28 -1.32 -4.73
C ALA A 74 8.19 0.09 -5.32
N LEU A 75 7.14 0.84 -5.00
CA LEU A 75 7.04 2.27 -5.30
C LEU A 75 7.38 3.06 -4.04
N VAL A 76 8.31 4.00 -4.14
CA VAL A 76 8.77 4.85 -3.04
C VAL A 76 8.37 6.29 -3.35
N ARG A 77 7.62 6.93 -2.46
CA ARG A 77 7.33 8.36 -2.58
C ARG A 77 8.62 9.16 -2.34
N HIS A 78 8.87 10.18 -3.14
CA HIS A 78 10.00 11.09 -2.91
C HIS A 78 10.01 11.69 -1.48
N GLY A 79 11.18 12.15 -1.05
CA GLY A 79 11.40 12.79 0.24
C GLY A 79 10.70 14.15 0.40
N GLU A 80 10.84 14.74 1.59
CA GLU A 80 10.23 16.02 1.94
C GLU A 80 10.59 17.11 0.93
N ARG A 81 9.57 17.78 0.39
CA ARG A 81 9.73 18.82 -0.64
C ARG A 81 10.16 20.15 -0.05
N CYS A 82 11.03 20.86 -0.76
CA CYS A 82 11.42 22.23 -0.48
C CYS A 82 10.26 23.23 -0.51
N ASP A 83 9.45 23.21 -1.57
CA ASP A 83 8.38 24.17 -1.83
C ASP A 83 7.16 24.07 -0.89
N ARG A 84 7.24 23.24 0.15
CA ARG A 84 6.17 22.99 1.13
C ARG A 84 6.57 23.27 2.57
N THR A 85 7.80 23.70 2.83
CA THR A 85 8.33 23.90 4.18
C THR A 85 9.37 25.03 4.23
N SER A 86 9.72 25.47 5.44
CA SER A 86 10.84 26.39 5.68
C SER A 86 12.17 25.67 5.96
N THR A 87 12.18 24.33 5.95
CA THR A 87 13.40 23.52 6.07
C THR A 87 14.39 23.85 4.96
N LEU A 88 15.69 23.83 5.28
CA LEU A 88 16.77 24.08 4.32
C LEU A 88 16.70 23.12 3.12
N CYS A 89 16.79 23.67 1.93
CA CYS A 89 16.86 22.91 0.68
C CYS A 89 18.21 22.27 0.44
N LEU A 90 18.21 21.06 -0.11
CA LEU A 90 19.43 20.40 -0.60
C LEU A 90 20.00 21.11 -1.83
N GLY A 91 19.13 21.72 -2.63
CA GLY A 91 19.51 22.48 -3.81
C GLY A 91 18.33 23.29 -4.36
N PRO A 92 17.81 22.97 -5.55
CA PRO A 92 16.73 23.74 -6.17
C PRO A 92 15.40 23.60 -5.41
N GLU A 93 14.52 24.60 -5.56
CA GLU A 93 13.21 24.66 -4.86
C GLU A 93 12.25 23.51 -5.25
N ASP A 94 12.39 22.93 -6.43
CA ASP A 94 11.60 21.77 -6.89
C ASP A 94 12.15 20.42 -6.40
N GLY A 95 13.21 20.46 -5.59
CA GLY A 95 13.90 19.32 -4.98
C GLY A 95 13.40 18.93 -3.58
N ILE A 96 14.25 18.20 -2.86
CA ILE A 96 14.03 17.80 -1.47
C ILE A 96 14.81 18.68 -0.49
N THR A 97 14.37 18.67 0.77
CA THR A 97 15.07 19.31 1.88
C THR A 97 16.30 18.49 2.31
N VAL A 98 17.21 19.12 3.06
CA VAL A 98 18.34 18.41 3.72
C VAL A 98 17.83 17.34 4.69
N HIS A 99 16.71 17.62 5.37
CA HIS A 99 16.06 16.61 6.21
C HIS A 99 15.52 15.43 5.37
N GLY A 100 14.86 15.72 4.25
CA GLY A 100 14.38 14.71 3.31
C GLY A 100 15.50 13.84 2.74
N GLU A 101 16.67 14.42 2.47
CA GLU A 101 17.87 13.67 2.08
C GLU A 101 18.31 12.68 3.17
N SER A 102 18.41 13.13 4.43
CA SER A 102 18.80 12.25 5.55
C SER A 102 17.81 11.10 5.75
N VAL A 103 16.50 11.38 5.63
CA VAL A 103 15.46 10.36 5.69
C VAL A 103 15.58 9.37 4.52
N ALA A 104 15.86 9.86 3.32
CA ALA A 104 16.09 9.01 2.14
C ALA A 104 17.34 8.13 2.29
N GLN A 105 18.42 8.62 2.89
CA GLN A 105 19.61 7.81 3.18
C GLN A 105 19.30 6.66 4.16
N ALA A 106 18.52 6.93 5.21
CA ALA A 106 18.07 5.91 6.15
C ALA A 106 17.16 4.88 5.45
N LEU A 107 16.20 5.33 4.64
CA LEU A 107 15.36 4.44 3.84
C LEU A 107 16.19 3.56 2.89
N GLY A 108 17.21 4.14 2.25
CA GLY A 108 18.15 3.40 1.41
C GLY A 108 18.93 2.32 2.18
N TYR A 109 19.22 2.54 3.47
CA TYR A 109 19.80 1.52 4.34
C TYR A 109 18.85 0.35 4.54
N GLU A 110 17.56 0.60 4.80
CA GLU A 110 16.56 -0.46 4.97
C GLU A 110 16.37 -1.30 3.70
N PHE A 111 16.29 -0.67 2.53
CA PHE A 111 16.25 -1.39 1.25
C PHE A 111 17.51 -2.25 1.02
N ARG A 112 18.70 -1.80 1.47
CA ARG A 112 19.92 -2.63 1.41
C ARG A 112 19.82 -3.86 2.31
N GLN A 113 19.18 -3.77 3.47
CA GLN A 113 18.94 -4.93 4.35
C GLN A 113 18.03 -5.98 3.70
N MET A 114 17.05 -5.57 2.89
CA MET A 114 16.24 -6.50 2.10
C MET A 114 17.04 -7.18 0.97
N GLY A 115 18.11 -6.54 0.51
CA GLY A 115 18.99 -7.04 -0.55
C GLY A 115 18.67 -6.46 -1.93
N LEU A 116 19.60 -5.68 -2.48
CA LEU A 116 19.44 -4.97 -3.78
C LEU A 116 20.24 -5.57 -4.94
N ALA A 117 20.97 -6.67 -4.71
CA ALA A 117 21.83 -7.28 -5.74
C ALA A 117 21.05 -7.68 -7.01
N HIS A 118 19.79 -8.06 -6.85
CA HIS A 118 18.88 -8.45 -7.94
C HIS A 118 17.70 -7.49 -8.06
N ALA A 119 17.98 -6.19 -8.01
CA ALA A 119 16.96 -5.15 -8.21
C ALA A 119 17.30 -4.22 -9.38
N ASP A 120 16.30 -3.95 -10.21
CA ASP A 120 16.28 -2.84 -11.15
C ASP A 120 15.67 -1.62 -10.45
N ILE A 121 16.31 -0.47 -10.59
CA ILE A 121 15.98 0.73 -9.82
C ILE A 121 15.87 1.91 -10.78
N TYR A 122 14.74 2.60 -10.74
CA TYR A 122 14.47 3.79 -11.55
C TYR A 122 13.88 4.91 -10.71
N SER A 123 14.06 6.14 -11.16
CA SER A 123 13.37 7.30 -10.60
C SER A 123 12.46 7.95 -11.62
N SER A 124 11.50 8.75 -11.15
CA SER A 124 10.82 9.72 -12.02
C SER A 124 11.81 10.80 -12.51
N LEU A 125 11.45 11.52 -13.58
CA LEU A 125 12.24 12.63 -14.11
C LEU A 125 12.27 13.87 -13.19
N LEU A 126 11.43 13.93 -12.17
CA LEU A 126 11.36 15.09 -11.27
C LEU A 126 12.59 15.20 -10.38
N THR A 127 13.03 16.43 -10.14
CA THR A 127 14.23 16.73 -9.34
C THR A 127 14.16 16.11 -7.95
N ARG A 128 13.03 16.25 -7.24
CA ARG A 128 12.79 15.61 -5.94
C ARG A 128 12.89 14.09 -5.96
N SER A 129 12.41 13.40 -6.99
CA SER A 129 12.53 11.94 -7.10
C SER A 129 13.96 11.52 -7.40
N ARG A 130 14.66 12.25 -8.29
CA ARG A 130 16.08 12.01 -8.58
C ARG A 130 16.95 12.17 -7.34
N GLN A 131 16.83 13.29 -6.63
CA GLN A 131 17.57 13.53 -5.39
C GLN A 131 17.26 12.49 -4.30
N THR A 132 15.99 12.06 -4.18
CA THR A 132 15.63 10.99 -3.25
C THR A 132 16.32 9.68 -3.65
N ALA A 133 16.31 9.31 -4.93
CA ALA A 133 16.94 8.10 -5.42
C ALA A 133 18.47 8.13 -5.25
N ASP A 134 19.10 9.26 -5.55
CA ASP A 134 20.55 9.47 -5.38
C ASP A 134 20.95 9.36 -3.89
N ALA A 135 20.10 9.86 -2.98
CA ALA A 135 20.33 9.72 -1.54
C ALA A 135 20.13 8.28 -1.03
N MET A 136 19.15 7.56 -1.59
CA MET A 136 18.85 6.17 -1.20
C MET A 136 19.91 5.18 -1.67
N PHE A 137 20.41 5.33 -2.90
CA PHE A 137 21.16 4.29 -3.59
C PHE A 137 22.59 4.73 -3.94
N VAL A 138 23.57 3.89 -3.60
CA VAL A 138 25.02 4.16 -3.76
C VAL A 138 25.48 4.12 -5.24
N ARG A 139 24.55 3.94 -6.18
CA ARG A 139 24.82 3.87 -7.63
C ARG A 139 23.92 4.86 -8.36
N PRO A 140 24.34 5.36 -9.54
CA PRO A 140 23.47 6.18 -10.38
C PRO A 140 22.15 5.47 -10.64
N VAL A 141 21.04 6.17 -10.39
CA VAL A 141 19.69 5.69 -10.69
C VAL A 141 19.21 6.34 -11.98
N GLU A 142 18.80 5.51 -12.94
CA GLU A 142 18.31 6.01 -14.21
C GLU A 142 16.91 6.62 -14.03
N ALA A 143 16.75 7.86 -14.48
CA ALA A 143 15.47 8.53 -14.49
C ALA A 143 14.68 8.14 -15.75
N GLN A 144 13.44 7.69 -15.56
CA GLN A 144 12.60 7.16 -16.62
C GLN A 144 11.31 7.97 -16.74
N ASP A 145 10.95 8.31 -17.98
CA ASP A 145 9.75 9.11 -18.26
C ASP A 145 8.46 8.42 -17.79
N TRP A 146 8.35 7.11 -17.95
CA TRP A 146 7.16 6.34 -17.58
C TRP A 146 6.91 6.29 -16.06
N VAL A 147 7.96 6.48 -15.23
CA VAL A 147 7.85 6.57 -13.77
C VAL A 147 7.30 7.94 -13.34
N PHE A 148 7.39 8.94 -14.22
CA PHE A 148 6.78 10.27 -14.04
C PHE A 148 5.38 10.34 -14.69
N ASN A 149 5.28 9.99 -15.97
CA ASN A 149 4.06 10.08 -16.76
C ASN A 149 3.19 8.82 -16.59
N CYS A 150 2.78 8.50 -15.36
CA CYS A 150 2.14 7.23 -15.02
C CYS A 150 0.61 7.16 -15.27
N ARG A 151 -0.05 8.30 -15.48
CA ARG A 151 -1.52 8.41 -15.55
C ARG A 151 -2.13 7.39 -16.52
N GLY A 152 -3.08 6.60 -16.02
CA GLY A 152 -3.79 5.56 -16.78
C GLY A 152 -2.97 4.34 -17.20
N LYS A 153 -1.68 4.26 -16.81
CA LYS A 153 -0.80 3.17 -17.25
C LYS A 153 0.26 2.71 -16.23
N MET A 154 0.19 3.14 -14.97
CA MET A 154 1.20 2.76 -13.98
C MET A 154 1.37 1.24 -13.83
N LEU A 155 0.28 0.48 -13.69
CA LEU A 155 0.39 -0.97 -13.55
C LEU A 155 0.90 -1.61 -14.84
N SER A 156 0.37 -1.22 -16.00
CA SER A 156 0.82 -1.80 -17.28
C SER A 156 2.28 -1.47 -17.59
N ASP A 157 2.75 -0.27 -17.29
CA ASP A 157 4.15 0.11 -17.43
C ASP A 157 5.04 -0.63 -16.43
N VAL A 158 4.61 -0.81 -15.17
CA VAL A 158 5.29 -1.66 -14.19
C VAL A 158 5.46 -3.08 -14.72
N LEU A 159 4.38 -3.71 -15.20
CA LEU A 159 4.43 -5.08 -15.71
C LEU A 159 5.31 -5.22 -16.95
N LYS A 160 5.35 -4.20 -17.80
CA LYS A 160 6.21 -4.16 -18.98
C LYS A 160 7.70 -4.08 -18.62
N HIS A 161 8.05 -3.36 -17.56
CA HIS A 161 9.45 -3.16 -17.14
C HIS A 161 9.93 -4.16 -16.08
N LYS A 162 9.01 -4.92 -15.45
CA LYS A 162 9.36 -5.93 -14.46
C LYS A 162 10.08 -7.11 -15.12
N VAL A 163 11.35 -7.30 -14.78
CA VAL A 163 12.14 -8.46 -15.22
C VAL A 163 11.90 -9.65 -14.28
N PRO A 164 11.60 -10.85 -14.80
CA PRO A 164 11.46 -12.06 -13.96
C PRO A 164 12.71 -12.33 -13.13
N GLY A 165 12.54 -12.67 -11.84
CA GLY A 165 13.66 -12.94 -10.93
C GLY A 165 14.44 -11.70 -10.48
N ARG A 166 13.97 -10.48 -10.81
CA ARG A 166 14.55 -9.21 -10.35
C ARG A 166 13.49 -8.31 -9.75
N ASN A 167 13.71 -7.83 -8.54
CA ASN A 167 12.84 -6.82 -7.94
C ASN A 167 12.89 -5.52 -8.76
N LEU A 168 11.82 -4.74 -8.74
CA LEU A 168 11.75 -3.44 -9.40
C LEU A 168 11.46 -2.36 -8.35
N VAL A 169 12.34 -1.38 -8.18
CA VAL A 169 12.17 -0.28 -7.22
C VAL A 169 12.04 1.04 -7.97
N LEU A 170 10.96 1.78 -7.69
CA LEU A 170 10.58 2.99 -8.41
C LEU A 170 10.46 4.15 -7.44
N VAL A 171 11.35 5.14 -7.54
CA VAL A 171 11.24 6.39 -6.76
C VAL A 171 10.36 7.38 -7.51
N THR A 172 9.15 7.61 -7.01
CA THR A 172 8.09 8.35 -7.69
C THR A 172 7.36 9.34 -6.76
N HIS A 173 6.08 9.59 -6.99
CA HIS A 173 5.22 10.53 -6.28
C HIS A 173 3.87 9.87 -5.98
N SER A 174 3.13 10.49 -5.05
CA SER A 174 1.84 10.00 -4.54
C SER A 174 0.86 9.64 -5.64
N GLU A 175 0.75 10.52 -6.65
CA GLU A 175 -0.22 10.38 -7.73
C GLU A 175 0.02 9.12 -8.58
N CYS A 176 1.26 8.65 -8.71
CA CYS A 176 1.54 7.37 -9.36
C CYS A 176 1.28 6.16 -8.46
N MET A 177 1.41 6.32 -7.14
CA MET A 177 1.04 5.27 -6.20
C MET A 177 -0.48 5.09 -6.19
N ASP A 178 -1.23 6.19 -6.18
CA ASP A 178 -2.70 6.19 -6.29
C ASP A 178 -3.16 5.56 -7.62
N GLU A 179 -2.46 5.87 -8.72
CA GLU A 179 -2.74 5.27 -10.03
C GLU A 179 -2.49 3.76 -10.03
N LEU A 180 -1.45 3.28 -9.34
CA LEU A 180 -1.20 1.85 -9.17
C LEU A 180 -2.33 1.19 -8.35
N GLU A 181 -2.68 1.77 -7.20
CA GLU A 181 -3.81 1.28 -6.37
C GLU A 181 -5.10 1.21 -7.20
N SER A 182 -5.41 2.27 -7.95
CA SER A 182 -6.60 2.33 -8.81
C SER A 182 -6.63 1.21 -9.86
N GLN A 183 -5.53 0.98 -10.59
CA GLN A 183 -5.46 -0.08 -11.61
C GLN A 183 -5.47 -1.49 -11.02
N MET A 184 -5.09 -1.63 -9.74
CA MET A 184 -5.23 -2.87 -8.99
C MET A 184 -6.59 -3.03 -8.31
N HIS A 185 -7.53 -2.10 -8.54
CA HIS A 185 -8.85 -2.08 -7.90
C HIS A 185 -8.79 -2.02 -6.37
N VAL A 186 -7.74 -1.37 -5.85
CA VAL A 186 -7.55 -1.06 -4.43
C VAL A 186 -8.00 0.40 -4.19
N PRO A 187 -8.75 0.70 -3.12
CA PRO A 187 -9.12 2.08 -2.78
C PRO A 187 -7.90 2.99 -2.62
N THR A 188 -7.96 4.19 -3.18
CA THR A 188 -6.89 5.21 -3.16
C THR A 188 -7.02 6.16 -1.96
N GLU A 189 -7.58 5.69 -0.85
CA GLU A 189 -7.75 6.49 0.38
C GLU A 189 -6.47 6.55 1.22
N THR A 190 -5.50 5.67 0.91
CA THR A 190 -4.20 5.61 1.55
C THR A 190 -3.42 6.89 1.26
N THR A 191 -3.23 7.74 2.27
CA THR A 191 -2.37 8.92 2.11
C THR A 191 -0.93 8.55 2.48
N PHE A 192 -0.09 8.34 1.46
CA PHE A 192 1.32 8.00 1.64
C PHE A 192 2.14 9.19 2.13
N SER A 193 2.86 9.08 3.25
CA SER A 193 3.79 10.14 3.72
C SER A 193 5.08 10.18 2.86
N TYR A 194 5.91 11.22 3.03
CA TYR A 194 7.19 11.28 2.31
C TYR A 194 8.09 10.08 2.67
N GLY A 195 8.67 9.43 1.65
CA GLY A 195 9.46 8.21 1.81
C GLY A 195 8.65 6.91 2.00
N ALA A 196 7.31 6.97 2.08
CA ALA A 196 6.48 5.78 2.16
C ALA A 196 6.73 4.84 0.98
N SER A 197 6.67 3.54 1.25
CA SER A 197 6.92 2.50 0.24
C SER A 197 5.73 1.56 0.10
N LEU A 198 5.23 1.39 -1.12
CA LEU A 198 4.12 0.52 -1.49
C LEU A 198 4.65 -0.69 -2.27
N PHE A 199 4.21 -1.89 -1.91
CA PHE A 199 4.70 -3.15 -2.45
C PHE A 199 3.60 -3.96 -3.12
N ILE A 200 3.92 -4.51 -4.28
CA ILE A 200 3.08 -5.49 -4.97
C ILE A 200 3.95 -6.71 -5.34
N ASN A 201 3.33 -7.88 -5.35
CA ASN A 201 3.92 -9.09 -5.91
C ASN A 201 3.49 -9.21 -7.38
N VAL A 202 4.45 -9.52 -8.25
CA VAL A 202 4.28 -9.85 -9.65
C VAL A 202 5.00 -11.18 -9.95
N GLU A 203 4.38 -12.29 -9.53
CA GLU A 203 4.91 -13.65 -9.74
C GLU A 203 4.79 -14.08 -11.21
N GLY A 204 5.82 -13.79 -12.00
CA GLY A 204 5.89 -14.15 -13.43
C GLY A 204 4.93 -13.36 -14.33
N ALA A 205 5.13 -13.47 -15.65
CA ALA A 205 4.45 -12.63 -16.65
C ALA A 205 2.95 -12.92 -16.84
N SER A 206 2.39 -13.93 -16.18
CA SER A 206 1.01 -14.40 -16.39
C SER A 206 0.15 -14.43 -15.12
N ALA A 207 0.71 -14.22 -13.93
CA ALA A 207 -0.07 -14.13 -12.71
C ALA A 207 -0.65 -12.72 -12.54
N GLN A 208 -1.85 -12.64 -11.95
CA GLN A 208 -2.40 -11.35 -11.56
C GLN A 208 -1.56 -10.75 -10.43
N PRO A 209 -1.16 -9.47 -10.54
CA PRO A 209 -0.41 -8.79 -9.48
C PRO A 209 -1.19 -8.76 -8.17
N GLN A 210 -0.49 -8.92 -7.05
CA GLN A 210 -1.10 -8.93 -5.72
C GLN A 210 -0.62 -7.75 -4.87
N MET A 211 -1.57 -7.04 -4.25
CA MET A 211 -1.26 -5.97 -3.30
C MET A 211 -0.70 -6.57 -2.00
N LEU A 212 0.58 -6.34 -1.73
CA LEU A 212 1.22 -6.82 -0.50
C LEU A 212 0.88 -5.87 0.66
N GLY A 213 1.08 -4.57 0.43
CA GLY A 213 0.84 -3.52 1.41
C GLY A 213 1.84 -2.38 1.29
N TYR A 214 1.79 -1.45 2.24
CA TYR A 214 2.74 -0.33 2.32
C TYR A 214 3.39 -0.25 3.70
N VAL A 215 4.46 0.51 3.79
CA VAL A 215 5.13 0.87 5.03
C VAL A 215 5.46 2.36 5.02
N GLU A 216 5.22 3.02 6.15
CA GLU A 216 5.66 4.39 6.35
C GLU A 216 7.13 4.43 6.74
N THR A 217 7.78 5.56 6.47
CA THR A 217 9.24 5.69 6.67
C THR A 217 9.66 5.40 8.12
N GLN A 218 8.87 5.83 9.10
CA GLN A 218 9.15 5.57 10.52
C GLN A 218 8.96 4.11 10.95
N ASP A 219 8.25 3.31 10.17
CA ASP A 219 7.76 1.99 10.58
C ASP A 219 8.56 0.82 9.98
N TRP A 220 9.65 1.10 9.25
CA TRP A 220 10.47 0.09 8.57
C TRP A 220 11.04 -0.99 9.50
N SER A 221 11.36 -0.61 10.74
CA SER A 221 11.84 -1.55 11.77
C SER A 221 10.82 -2.65 12.12
N ALA A 222 9.54 -2.48 11.79
CA ALA A 222 8.50 -3.48 12.00
C ALA A 222 8.48 -4.57 10.92
N ILE A 223 9.08 -4.32 9.74
CA ILE A 223 8.98 -5.23 8.59
C ILE A 223 10.32 -5.84 8.15
N VAL A 224 11.43 -5.16 8.44
CA VAL A 224 12.78 -5.68 8.22
C VAL A 224 13.22 -6.37 9.50
N PRO A 225 13.53 -7.69 9.48
CA PRO A 225 14.10 -8.34 10.65
C PRO A 225 15.36 -7.58 11.07
N ALA A 226 15.48 -7.23 12.35
CA ALA A 226 16.72 -6.68 12.89
C ALA A 226 17.87 -7.58 12.43
N GLY A 227 18.74 -7.04 11.59
CA GLY A 227 19.77 -7.81 10.91
C GLY A 227 20.50 -8.68 11.93
N THR A 228 20.64 -9.96 11.60
CA THR A 228 21.79 -10.72 12.08
C THR A 228 23.00 -9.95 11.60
N LEU A 229 23.59 -9.17 12.50
CA LEU A 229 24.89 -8.54 12.31
C LEU A 229 25.82 -9.59 11.68
N PRO A 230 26.56 -9.28 10.61
CA PRO A 230 27.72 -10.06 10.28
C PRO A 230 28.62 -10.03 11.52
N ALA A 231 28.75 -11.16 12.22
CA ALA A 231 29.75 -11.30 13.24
C ALA A 231 31.11 -11.07 12.58
N GLY A 232 31.80 -10.01 12.98
CA GLY A 232 33.21 -9.81 12.65
C GLY A 232 33.51 -8.55 11.86
N HIS A 233 33.41 -7.40 12.51
CA HIS A 233 34.52 -6.43 12.50
C HIS A 233 34.60 -5.86 13.91
N SER A 234 35.19 -6.64 14.81
CA SER A 234 35.84 -6.10 15.99
C SER A 234 36.86 -5.08 15.51
N LEU A 235 36.54 -3.80 15.74
CA LEU A 235 37.44 -2.68 15.57
C LEU A 235 38.67 -2.94 16.44
N GLU A 236 39.76 -3.35 15.79
CA GLU A 236 41.11 -3.30 16.34
C GLU A 236 41.52 -1.82 16.42
N ALA A 237 41.01 -1.14 17.44
CA ALA A 237 41.50 0.17 17.84
C ALA A 237 42.81 -0.04 18.61
N SER A 238 43.93 -0.10 17.90
CA SER A 238 45.28 0.12 18.45
C SER A 238 46.33 0.16 17.35
N ARG A 239 47.12 1.25 17.29
CA ARG A 239 48.26 1.57 16.38
C ARG A 239 47.76 2.14 15.03
N PHE A 240 47.84 3.45 14.76
CA PHE A 240 48.93 4.40 14.94
C PHE A 240 48.38 5.83 15.10
#